data_AF-A0A945U0K5-F1
#
_entry.id   AF-A0A945U0K5-F1
#
_cell.length_a   1.000
_cell.length_b   1.000
_cell.length_c   1.000
_cell.angle_alpha   90.00
_cell.angle_beta   90.00
_cell.angle_gamma   90.00
#
_symmetry.space_group_name_H-M   'P 1'
#
loop_
_entity.id
_entity.type
_entity.pdbx_description
1 polymer ?
#
loop_
_entity_poly.entity_id
_entity_poly.type
_entity_poly.pdbx_seq_one_letter_code
_entity_poly.pdbx_strand_id
1 'polypeptide(L)'
;MSTSGEAATLLPDNFAQTLADEMTRITTGRYRTQRRGGHIMDRNESSTDRAYWPGVEFAPTTAGLRLLTTFTLNNDDRVFGFRVDLPSAVERWNLRIGIVDAASRPALFAAELCWYLVIQIGAADLDDVEPDHDGIGWINTATEVFGRLKVSAAN
;
A
#
# COMPACT_ATOMS: atom_id res chain seq x y z
N MET A 1 -38.81 -7.90 -10.89
CA MET A 1 -37.47 -7.39 -11.25
C MET A 1 -36.90 -6.77 -10.00
N SER A 2 -36.05 -7.52 -9.28
CA SER A 2 -35.44 -7.05 -8.04
C SER A 2 -34.19 -6.25 -8.42
N THR A 3 -34.25 -4.94 -8.23
CA THR A 3 -33.05 -4.10 -8.17
C THR A 3 -32.32 -4.44 -6.88
N SER A 4 -31.29 -5.28 -6.96
CA SER A 4 -30.28 -5.37 -5.92
C SER A 4 -29.64 -3.99 -5.82
N GLY A 5 -30.10 -3.18 -4.86
CA GLY A 5 -29.41 -1.97 -4.46
C GLY A 5 -28.07 -2.39 -3.88
N GLU A 6 -27.01 -2.23 -4.66
CA GLU A 6 -25.64 -2.31 -4.19
C GLU A 6 -25.53 -1.31 -3.03
N ALA A 7 -25.46 -1.83 -1.80
CA ALA A 7 -25.30 -1.00 -0.63
C ALA A 7 -23.92 -0.36 -0.74
N ALA A 8 -23.87 0.88 -1.24
CA ALA A 8 -22.64 1.66 -1.26
C ALA A 8 -22.08 1.66 0.15
N THR A 9 -20.89 1.08 0.33
CA THR A 9 -20.21 1.06 1.62
C THR A 9 -20.02 2.51 2.08
N LEU A 10 -20.82 2.95 3.05
CA LEU A 10 -20.73 4.29 3.62
C LEU A 10 -19.49 4.35 4.50
N LEU A 11 -18.42 4.94 3.97
CA LEU A 11 -17.20 5.19 4.71
C LEU A 11 -17.36 6.46 5.55
N PRO A 12 -16.84 6.50 6.79
CA PRO A 12 -16.79 7.73 7.58
C PRO A 12 -16.03 8.84 6.85
N ASP A 13 -16.44 10.09 7.04
CA ASP A 13 -15.86 11.26 6.36
C ASP A 13 -14.34 11.41 6.56
N ASN A 14 -13.82 10.98 7.72
CA ASN A 14 -12.39 11.06 8.06
C ASN A 14 -11.62 9.74 7.81
N PHE A 15 -12.27 8.72 7.24
CA PHE A 15 -11.67 7.40 7.10
C PHE A 15 -10.43 7.41 6.20
N ALA A 16 -10.50 8.10 5.06
CA ALA A 16 -9.37 8.23 4.15
C ALA A 16 -8.15 8.87 4.83
N GLN A 17 -8.37 9.96 5.59
CA GLN A 17 -7.29 10.64 6.31
C GLN A 17 -6.72 9.75 7.41
N THR A 18 -7.57 9.05 8.15
CA THR A 18 -7.15 8.10 9.19
C THR A 18 -6.25 7.01 8.60
N LEU A 19 -6.60 6.50 7.41
CA LEU A 19 -5.77 5.51 6.73
C LEU A 19 -4.44 6.09 6.23
N ALA A 20 -4.42 7.32 5.71
CA ALA A 20 -3.18 7.98 5.33
C ALA A 20 -2.24 8.16 6.54
N ASP A 21 -2.78 8.56 7.69
CA ASP A 21 -2.02 8.72 8.93
C ASP A 21 -1.49 7.37 9.44
N GLU A 22 -2.32 6.33 9.44
CA GLU A 22 -1.91 4.96 9.83
C GLU A 22 -0.87 4.37 8.88
N MET A 23 -1.05 4.54 7.56
CA MET A 23 -0.06 4.12 6.58
C MET A 23 1.25 4.87 6.79
N THR A 24 1.21 6.19 6.99
CA THR A 24 2.39 7.01 7.29
C THR A 24 3.10 6.49 8.53
N ARG A 25 2.35 6.25 9.62
CA ARG A 25 2.90 5.71 10.88
C ARG A 25 3.56 4.35 10.68
N ILE A 26 2.96 3.46 9.88
CA ILE A 26 3.49 2.13 9.58
C ILE A 26 4.71 2.20 8.68
N THR A 27 4.65 2.97 7.59
CA THR A 27 5.74 3.09 6.62
C THR A 27 6.95 3.77 7.26
N THR A 28 6.75 4.88 7.97
CA THR A 28 7.83 5.53 8.72
C THR A 28 8.34 4.67 9.87
N GLY A 29 7.43 4.09 10.67
CA GLY A 29 7.78 3.33 11.86
C GLY A 29 8.43 1.96 11.60
N ARG A 30 8.22 1.35 10.42
CA ARG A 30 8.82 0.04 10.07
C ARG A 30 9.90 0.10 9.00
N TYR A 31 9.83 1.06 8.07
CA TYR A 31 10.79 1.15 6.96
C TYR A 31 11.89 2.18 7.20
N ARG A 32 11.73 3.07 8.19
CA ARG A 32 12.84 3.87 8.75
C ARG A 32 13.47 3.27 10.02
N THR A 33 12.99 2.11 10.51
CA THR A 33 13.54 1.49 11.73
C THR A 33 14.53 0.38 11.42
N GLN A 34 15.69 0.46 12.08
CA GLN A 34 16.77 -0.51 12.01
C GLN A 34 16.35 -1.81 12.71
N ARG A 35 16.57 -2.96 12.05
CA ARG A 35 16.43 -4.28 12.69
C ARG A 35 17.60 -4.48 13.67
N ARG A 36 17.36 -4.37 14.98
CA ARG A 36 18.31 -4.93 15.97
C ARG A 36 17.99 -6.41 16.11
N GLY A 37 18.85 -7.26 15.54
CA GLY A 37 18.78 -8.71 15.72
C GLY A 37 18.76 -9.05 17.22
N GLY A 38 17.70 -9.73 17.68
CA GLY A 38 17.54 -10.13 19.08
C GLY A 38 18.25 -11.46 19.40
N HIS A 39 18.81 -12.15 18.40
CA HIS A 39 19.37 -13.48 18.55
C HIS A 39 20.91 -13.45 18.51
N ILE A 40 21.56 -14.30 19.32
CA ILE A 40 23.03 -14.39 19.41
C ILE A 40 23.70 -14.75 18.07
N MET A 41 22.97 -15.46 17.20
CA MET A 41 23.43 -15.84 15.85
C MET A 41 23.44 -14.65 14.87
N ASP A 42 22.69 -13.57 15.16
CA ASP A 42 22.61 -12.37 14.33
C ASP A 42 23.83 -11.44 14.55
N ARG A 43 24.70 -11.74 15.54
CA ARG A 43 25.89 -10.92 15.84
C ARG A 43 26.99 -11.00 14.78
N ASN A 44 27.01 -12.05 13.97
CA ASN A 44 28.01 -12.27 12.92
C ASN A 44 27.51 -11.90 11.52
N GLU A 45 26.23 -11.52 11.35
CA GLU A 45 25.81 -10.81 10.15
C GLU A 45 26.37 -9.38 10.24
N SER A 46 27.33 -9.05 9.38
CA SER A 46 27.91 -7.72 9.17
C SER A 46 26.91 -6.66 8.65
N SER A 47 25.62 -6.87 8.91
CA SER A 47 24.47 -6.12 8.43
C SER A 47 23.60 -5.72 9.63
N THR A 48 24.21 -5.14 10.67
CA THR A 48 23.52 -4.72 11.90
C THR A 48 22.56 -3.54 11.72
N ASP A 49 22.53 -2.90 10.53
CA ASP A 49 21.77 -1.68 10.27
C ASP A 49 21.02 -1.70 8.93
N ARG A 50 20.48 -2.86 8.52
CA ARG A 50 19.70 -2.92 7.28
C ARG A 50 18.26 -2.43 7.55
N ALA A 51 17.94 -1.23 7.06
CA ALA A 51 16.54 -0.84 6.89
C ALA A 51 15.82 -1.90 6.04
N TYR A 52 14.56 -2.19 6.34
CA TYR A 52 13.83 -3.24 5.61
C TYR A 52 13.86 -2.97 4.10
N TRP A 53 13.64 -1.70 3.72
CA TRP A 53 13.82 -1.15 2.36
C TRP A 53 14.61 0.18 2.44
N PRO A 54 15.94 0.17 2.35
CA PRO A 54 16.74 1.38 2.49
C PRO A 54 16.52 2.32 1.29
N GLY A 55 16.23 3.59 1.57
CA GLY A 55 16.16 4.66 0.57
C GLY A 55 14.84 4.76 -0.18
N VAL A 56 13.76 4.13 0.31
CA VAL A 56 12.41 4.37 -0.21
C VAL A 56 11.64 5.26 0.76
N GLU A 57 11.15 6.38 0.26
CA GLU A 57 10.30 7.30 1.02
C GLU A 57 8.86 7.18 0.53
N PHE A 58 7.94 6.92 1.45
CA PHE A 58 6.51 6.84 1.14
C PHE A 58 5.80 8.11 1.61
N ALA A 59 4.95 8.68 0.75
CA ALA A 59 4.10 9.81 1.07
C ALA A 59 2.62 9.49 0.80
N PRO A 60 1.91 8.86 1.76
CA PRO A 60 0.46 8.66 1.69
C PRO A 60 -0.29 9.99 1.80
N THR A 61 -1.26 10.20 0.92
CA THR A 61 -2.13 11.38 0.85
C THR A 61 -3.55 10.95 0.43
N THR A 62 -4.51 11.87 0.50
CA THR A 62 -5.91 11.59 0.17
C THR A 62 -6.44 12.51 -0.92
N ALA A 63 -7.34 11.97 -1.75
CA ALA A 63 -8.10 12.72 -2.75
C ALA A 63 -9.54 12.21 -2.79
N GLY A 64 -10.40 12.80 -1.94
CA GLY A 64 -11.75 12.27 -1.70
C GLY A 64 -11.69 10.87 -1.09
N LEU A 65 -12.35 9.89 -1.74
CA LEU A 65 -12.34 8.48 -1.33
C LEU A 65 -11.18 7.68 -1.92
N ARG A 66 -10.14 8.35 -2.40
CA ARG A 66 -8.91 7.71 -2.87
C ARG A 66 -7.77 7.94 -1.89
N LEU A 67 -7.00 6.87 -1.69
CA LEU A 67 -5.73 6.93 -1.00
C LEU A 67 -4.61 6.83 -2.03
N LEU A 68 -3.67 7.77 -1.99
CA LEU A 68 -2.60 7.91 -2.96
C LEU A 68 -1.28 7.88 -2.20
N THR A 69 -0.41 6.91 -2.49
CA THR A 69 0.90 6.79 -1.87
C THR A 69 1.95 6.91 -2.96
N THR A 70 2.68 8.02 -2.98
CA THR A 70 3.85 8.17 -3.85
C THR A 70 5.10 7.65 -3.16
N PHE A 71 6.07 7.23 -3.96
CA PHE A 71 7.38 6.82 -3.49
C PHE A 71 8.45 7.02 -4.55
N THR A 72 9.67 7.19 -4.07
CA THR A 72 10.90 7.21 -4.89
C THR A 72 11.77 6.03 -4.49
N LEU A 73 12.44 5.43 -5.46
CA LEU A 73 13.45 4.40 -5.18
C LEU A 73 14.82 5.07 -5.05
N ASN A 74 15.69 4.47 -4.24
CA ASN A 74 17.02 5.02 -4.02
C ASN A 74 17.80 5.12 -5.34
N ASN A 75 18.31 6.31 -5.65
CA ASN A 75 19.00 6.64 -6.91
C ASN A 75 18.12 6.59 -8.18
N ASP A 76 16.79 6.63 -8.05
CA ASP A 76 15.88 6.87 -9.18
C ASP A 76 15.22 8.25 -9.00
N ASP A 77 15.36 9.10 -10.02
CA ASP A 77 14.75 10.43 -10.05
C ASP A 77 13.25 10.37 -10.38
N ARG A 78 12.75 9.21 -10.81
CA ARG A 78 11.33 8.98 -11.11
C ARG A 78 10.51 8.86 -9.83
N VAL A 79 9.32 9.47 -9.86
CA VAL A 79 8.31 9.32 -8.80
C VAL A 79 7.31 8.27 -9.24
N PHE A 80 7.15 7.25 -8.41
CA PHE A 80 6.13 6.22 -8.61
C PHE A 80 4.97 6.42 -7.65
N GLY A 81 3.84 5.81 -7.99
CA GLY A 81 2.63 5.93 -7.20
C GLY A 81 1.86 4.63 -7.09
N PHE A 82 1.23 4.44 -5.94
CA PHE A 82 0.22 3.43 -5.70
C PHE A 82 -1.07 4.11 -5.27
N ARG A 83 -2.17 3.77 -5.93
CA ARG A 83 -3.48 4.37 -5.68
C ARG A 83 -4.47 3.31 -5.20
N VAL A 84 -5.45 3.72 -4.41
CA VAL A 84 -6.48 2.86 -3.86
C VAL A 84 -7.82 3.56 -4.02
N ASP A 85 -8.78 2.88 -4.64
CA ASP A 85 -10.18 3.24 -4.49
C ASP A 85 -10.70 2.62 -3.18
N LEU A 86 -10.95 3.46 -2.16
CA LEU A 86 -11.28 2.96 -0.82
C LEU A 86 -12.58 2.16 -0.76
N PRO A 87 -13.68 2.55 -1.44
CA PRO A 87 -14.90 1.76 -1.45
C PRO A 87 -14.66 0.34 -1.97
N SER A 88 -14.00 0.21 -3.13
CA SER A 88 -13.68 -1.08 -3.74
C SER A 88 -12.73 -1.91 -2.85
N ALA A 89 -11.71 -1.27 -2.26
CA ALA A 89 -10.74 -1.97 -1.43
C ALA A 89 -11.36 -2.47 -0.12
N VAL A 90 -12.22 -1.66 0.51
CA VAL A 90 -12.95 -2.05 1.74
C VAL A 90 -13.89 -3.21 1.45
N GLU A 91 -14.67 -3.14 0.38
CA GLU A 91 -15.57 -4.23 0.00
C GLU A 91 -14.81 -5.55 -0.18
N ARG A 92 -13.72 -5.54 -0.96
CA ARG A 92 -12.90 -6.73 -1.20
C ARG A 92 -12.24 -7.27 0.06
N TRP A 93 -11.74 -6.38 0.90
CA TRP A 93 -11.10 -6.77 2.15
C TRP A 93 -12.11 -7.38 3.14
N ASN A 94 -13.27 -6.74 3.29
CA ASN A 94 -14.36 -7.25 4.12
C ASN A 94 -14.84 -8.63 3.63
N LEU A 95 -14.96 -8.82 2.31
CA LEU A 95 -15.29 -10.14 1.72
C LEU A 95 -14.23 -11.20 1.99
N ARG A 96 -12.94 -10.81 2.02
CA ARG A 96 -11.82 -11.72 2.26
C ARG A 96 -11.67 -12.11 3.74
N ILE A 97 -11.80 -11.16 4.65
CA ILE A 97 -11.59 -11.36 6.09
C ILE A 97 -12.87 -11.88 6.78
N GLY A 98 -14.05 -11.46 6.30
CA GLY A 98 -15.37 -12.03 6.66
C GLY A 98 -15.86 -11.79 8.09
N ILE A 99 -15.05 -11.22 8.98
CA ILE A 99 -15.36 -11.12 10.44
C ILE A 99 -15.22 -9.68 10.96
N VAL A 100 -14.43 -8.85 10.29
CA VAL A 100 -14.08 -7.49 10.75
C VAL A 100 -14.34 -6.52 9.63
N ASP A 101 -14.98 -5.39 9.95
CA ASP A 101 -15.18 -4.28 9.01
C ASP A 101 -13.97 -3.33 9.04
N ALA A 102 -13.50 -2.91 7.87
CA ALA A 102 -12.33 -2.05 7.73
C ALA A 102 -12.48 -0.72 8.49
N ALA A 103 -13.67 -0.11 8.49
CA ALA A 103 -13.92 1.15 9.19
C ALA A 103 -13.84 0.99 10.72
N SER A 104 -14.14 -0.20 11.24
CA SER A 104 -14.00 -0.52 12.67
C SER A 104 -12.55 -0.78 13.11
N ARG A 105 -11.63 -1.11 12.18
CA ARG A 105 -10.22 -1.44 12.46
C ARG A 105 -9.27 -0.81 11.41
N PRO A 106 -9.21 0.53 11.32
CA PRO A 106 -8.44 1.22 10.27
C PRO A 106 -6.95 0.88 10.29
N ALA A 107 -6.34 0.67 11.46
CA ALA A 107 -4.93 0.30 11.56
C ALA A 107 -4.61 -1.10 10.98
N LEU A 108 -5.53 -2.06 11.09
CA LEU A 108 -5.35 -3.39 10.51
C LEU A 108 -5.47 -3.34 8.99
N PHE A 109 -6.49 -2.62 8.50
CA PHE A 109 -6.68 -2.40 7.07
C PHE A 109 -5.49 -1.65 6.46
N ALA A 110 -5.00 -0.59 7.10
CA ALA A 110 -3.80 0.15 6.69
C ALA A 110 -2.55 -0.74 6.66
N ALA A 111 -2.37 -1.65 7.62
CA ALA A 111 -1.26 -2.59 7.62
C ALA A 111 -1.31 -3.54 6.41
N GLU A 112 -2.49 -4.03 6.05
CA GLU A 112 -2.67 -4.84 4.84
C GLU A 112 -2.49 -4.05 3.54
N LEU A 113 -2.93 -2.79 3.50
CA LEU A 113 -2.65 -1.89 2.38
C LEU A 113 -1.14 -1.67 2.20
N CYS A 114 -0.40 -1.42 3.27
CA CYS A 114 1.07 -1.31 3.24
C CYS A 114 1.72 -2.60 2.72
N TRP A 115 1.23 -3.77 3.14
CA TRP A 115 1.73 -5.06 2.66
C TRP A 115 1.45 -5.23 1.15
N TYR A 116 0.25 -4.90 0.69
CA TYR A 116 -0.15 -5.00 -0.71
C TYR A 116 0.64 -4.03 -1.59
N LEU A 117 0.83 -2.79 -1.13
CA LEU A 117 1.70 -1.79 -1.75
C LEU A 117 3.10 -2.36 -2.01
N VAL A 118 3.75 -2.90 -0.99
CA VAL A 118 5.12 -3.42 -1.12
C VAL A 118 5.21 -4.60 -2.08
N ILE A 119 4.20 -5.47 -2.08
CA ILE A 119 4.18 -6.58 -3.03
C ILE A 119 3.97 -6.10 -4.46
N GLN A 120 3.10 -5.11 -4.68
CA GLN A 120 2.91 -4.54 -6.01
C GLN A 120 4.18 -3.88 -6.53
N ILE A 121 4.95 -3.19 -5.66
CA ILE A 121 6.26 -2.68 -6.07
C ILE A 121 7.20 -3.81 -6.47
N GLY A 122 7.25 -4.91 -5.69
CA GLY A 122 8.09 -6.06 -6.00
C GLY A 122 7.66 -6.87 -7.24
N ALA A 123 6.42 -6.71 -7.69
CA ALA A 123 5.87 -7.41 -8.86
C ALA A 123 5.79 -6.55 -10.12
N ALA A 124 5.89 -5.22 -9.98
CA ALA A 124 5.84 -4.29 -11.08
C ALA A 124 7.18 -4.25 -11.84
N ASP A 125 7.10 -4.21 -13.17
CA ASP A 125 8.23 -3.83 -14.00
C ASP A 125 8.28 -2.30 -14.08
N LEU A 126 9.09 -1.68 -13.22
CA LEU A 126 9.11 -0.23 -13.05
C LEU A 126 9.73 0.51 -14.24
N ASP A 127 10.45 -0.19 -15.10
CA ASP A 127 11.02 0.40 -16.32
C ASP A 127 9.95 0.65 -17.39
N ASP A 128 8.87 -0.14 -17.36
CA ASP A 128 7.72 -0.01 -18.27
C ASP A 128 6.59 0.90 -17.72
N VAL A 129 6.77 1.48 -16.52
CA VAL A 129 5.76 2.37 -15.92
C VAL A 129 5.95 3.80 -16.44
N GLU A 130 5.10 4.19 -17.38
CA GLU A 130 5.05 5.55 -17.91
C GLU A 130 4.45 6.54 -16.89
N PRO A 131 5.08 7.72 -16.68
CA PRO A 131 4.54 8.76 -15.82
C PRO A 131 3.29 9.42 -16.44
N ASP A 132 2.36 9.81 -15.58
CA ASP A 132 1.20 10.61 -16.00
C ASP A 132 1.54 12.10 -16.17
N HIS A 133 0.52 12.93 -16.40
CA HIS A 133 0.66 14.38 -16.54
C HIS A 133 1.27 15.10 -15.32
N ASP A 134 1.21 14.50 -14.13
CA ASP A 134 1.81 15.02 -12.90
C ASP A 134 3.23 14.46 -12.68
N GLY A 135 3.75 13.68 -13.63
CA GLY A 135 5.06 13.05 -13.54
C GLY A 135 5.08 11.78 -12.69
N ILE A 136 3.92 11.21 -12.34
CA ILE A 136 3.84 10.05 -11.44
C ILE A 136 3.60 8.76 -12.24
N GLY A 137 4.51 7.80 -12.10
CA GLY A 137 4.35 6.45 -12.63
C GLY A 137 3.46 5.58 -11.74
N TRP A 138 2.16 5.48 -12.06
CA TRP A 138 1.21 4.69 -11.25
C TRP A 138 1.31 3.19 -11.52
N ILE A 139 1.74 2.41 -10.53
CA ILE A 139 1.98 0.97 -10.66
C ILE A 139 0.71 0.11 -10.64
N ASN A 140 -0.46 0.72 -10.41
CA ASN A 140 -1.74 0.03 -10.38
C ASN A 140 -2.92 0.92 -10.83
N THR A 141 -4.09 0.31 -11.06
CA THR A 141 -5.30 1.01 -11.54
C THR A 141 -6.26 1.50 -10.43
N ALA A 142 -5.82 1.53 -9.17
CA ALA A 142 -6.61 1.83 -7.97
C ALA A 142 -7.61 0.76 -7.54
N THR A 143 -8.30 0.12 -8.48
CA THR A 143 -9.32 -0.90 -8.22
C THR A 143 -8.75 -2.30 -8.10
N GLU A 144 -7.47 -2.52 -8.40
CA GLU A 144 -6.82 -3.85 -8.31
C GLU A 144 -6.41 -4.24 -6.88
N VAL A 145 -6.65 -3.39 -5.88
CA VAL A 145 -6.25 -3.65 -4.49
C VAL A 145 -7.03 -4.83 -3.90
N PHE A 146 -6.30 -5.70 -3.21
CA PHE A 146 -6.76 -7.01 -2.72
C PHE A 146 -7.32 -7.97 -3.80
N GLY A 147 -7.07 -7.67 -5.08
CA GLY A 147 -7.31 -8.60 -6.17
C GLY A 147 -6.20 -9.64 -6.30
N ARG A 148 -6.38 -10.59 -7.24
CA ARG A 148 -5.27 -11.45 -7.66
C ARG A 148 -4.21 -10.59 -8.33
N LEU A 149 -2.97 -10.70 -7.85
CA LEU A 149 -1.82 -10.11 -8.53
C LEU A 149 -1.72 -10.77 -9.91
N LYS A 150 -1.61 -9.95 -10.97
CA LYS A 150 -1.37 -10.48 -12.31
C LYS A 150 0.02 -11.09 -12.28
N VAL A 151 0.09 -12.42 -12.36
CA VAL A 151 1.36 -13.11 -12.61
C VAL A 151 1.69 -12.81 -14.06
N SER A 152 2.73 -12.01 -14.30
CA SER A 152 3.29 -11.89 -15.65
C SER A 152 3.65 -13.29 -16.11
N ALA A 153 3.04 -13.74 -17.20
CA ALA A 153 3.46 -14.98 -17.85
C ALA A 153 4.86 -14.70 -18.39
N ALA A 154 5.88 -15.25 -17.74
CA ALA A 154 7.24 -15.26 -18.26
C ALA A 154 7.20 -15.90 -19.65
N ASN A 155 7.47 -15.09 -20.68
CA ASN A 155 7.84 -15.57 -22.01
C ASN A 155 9.34 -15.87 -22.03
#